data_AF-A0A4P6P6Y3-F1
#
_entry.id   AF-A0A4P6P6Y3-F1
#
_cell.length_a   1.000
_cell.length_b   1.000
_cell.length_c   1.000
_cell.angle_alpha   90.00
_cell.angle_beta   90.00
_cell.angle_gamma   90.00
#
_symmetry.space_group_name_H-M   'P 1'
#
loop_
_entity.id
_entity.type
_entity.pdbx_description
1 polymer ?
#
loop_
_entity_poly.entity_id
_entity_poly.type
_entity_poly.pdbx_seq_one_letter_code
_entity_poly.pdbx_strand_id
1 'polypeptide(L)'
;MKKSAQKGFTLIELMIVVAIIGILASVALPAYQDYTVRAQVTEGAVAAAALRTGVVEMFGTDGLAGIGRYKTEIANDQTNIKTNRINGATIGDEGQVTIDLSLIKGVDTGKEMLQFVPTINGNPLSDTNITGSVEWDCKGTGTTIEKRFLPAECR
;
A
#
# COMPACT_ATOMS: atom_id res chain seq x y z
N MET A 1 22.80 30.35 -55.60
CA MET A 1 22.15 29.66 -54.47
C MET A 1 23.21 28.81 -53.77
N LYS A 2 23.68 29.20 -52.58
CA LYS A 2 24.63 28.37 -51.81
C LYS A 2 23.86 27.18 -51.25
N LYS A 3 24.20 25.97 -51.70
CA LYS A 3 23.63 24.71 -51.21
C LYS A 3 24.22 24.46 -49.83
N SER A 4 23.45 24.73 -48.77
CA SER A 4 23.82 24.41 -47.39
C SER A 4 23.96 22.90 -47.29
N ALA A 5 25.18 22.39 -47.14
CA ALA A 5 25.40 20.98 -46.86
C ALA A 5 24.80 20.68 -45.49
N GLN A 6 23.74 19.85 -45.44
CA GLN A 6 23.22 19.32 -44.18
C GLN A 6 24.34 18.53 -43.51
N LYS A 7 24.85 19.04 -42.39
CA LYS A 7 25.73 18.27 -41.50
C LYS A 7 24.87 17.16 -40.89
N GLY A 8 25.10 15.92 -41.33
CA GLY A 8 24.48 14.75 -40.73
C GLY A 8 25.01 14.50 -39.33
N PHE A 9 24.22 13.81 -38.51
CA PHE A 9 24.60 13.37 -37.17
C PHE A 9 25.69 12.30 -37.26
N THR A 10 26.75 12.40 -36.45
CA THR A 10 27.85 11.43 -36.48
C THR A 10 27.52 10.19 -35.65
N LEU A 11 28.07 9.04 -36.03
CA LEU A 11 27.98 7.81 -35.22
C LEU A 11 28.57 7.99 -33.83
N ILE A 12 29.61 8.84 -33.71
CA ILE A 12 30.24 9.15 -32.42
C ILE A 12 29.28 9.95 -31.53
N GLU A 13 28.59 10.95 -32.07
CA GLU A 13 27.56 11.69 -31.31
C GLU A 13 26.43 10.76 -30.83
N LEU A 14 26.01 9.82 -31.67
CA LEU A 14 25.00 8.83 -31.29
C LEU A 14 25.48 7.93 -30.15
N MET A 15 26.71 7.43 -30.23
CA MET A 15 27.27 6.54 -29.21
C MET A 15 27.44 7.26 -27.86
N ILE A 16 27.84 8.54 -27.86
CA ILE A 16 27.94 9.34 -26.63
C ILE A 16 26.55 9.53 -26.01
N VAL A 17 25.53 9.84 -26.82
CA VAL A 17 24.15 10.01 -26.33
C VAL A 17 23.63 8.71 -25.70
N VAL A 18 23.85 7.56 -26.35
CA VAL A 18 23.44 6.25 -25.81
C VAL A 18 24.17 5.95 -24.49
N ALA A 19 25.46 6.26 -24.38
CA ALA A 19 26.22 6.06 -23.15
C ALA A 19 25.66 6.91 -21.99
N ILE A 20 25.34 8.18 -22.22
CA ILE A 20 24.74 9.07 -21.21
C ILE A 20 23.35 8.57 -20.81
N ILE A 21 22.50 8.19 -21.77
CA ILE A 21 21.17 7.62 -21.50
C ILE A 21 21.30 6.34 -20.66
N GLY A 22 22.27 5.48 -20.96
CA GLY A 22 22.53 4.27 -20.18
C GLY A 22 22.84 4.54 -18.71
N ILE A 23 23.68 5.55 -18.43
CA ILE A 23 24.00 5.96 -17.05
C ILE A 23 22.74 6.50 -16.35
N LEU A 24 22.01 7.41 -17.00
CA LEU A 24 20.79 8.01 -16.41
C LEU A 24 19.70 6.96 -16.18
N ALA A 25 19.51 6.03 -17.10
CA ALA A 25 18.51 4.97 -17.01
C ALA A 25 18.76 4.03 -15.82
N SER A 26 20.02 3.78 -15.47
CA SER A 26 20.36 2.90 -14.33
C SER A 26 19.88 3.44 -12.98
N VAL A 27 19.75 4.77 -12.84
CA VAL A 27 19.21 5.43 -11.63
C VAL A 27 17.72 5.72 -11.77
N ALA A 28 17.28 6.15 -12.96
CA ALA A 28 15.90 6.56 -13.18
C ALA A 28 14.90 5.38 -13.18
N LEU A 29 15.28 4.21 -13.74
CA LEU A 29 14.37 3.06 -13.82
C LEU A 29 14.02 2.49 -12.44
N PRO A 30 14.97 2.22 -11.52
CA PRO A 30 14.64 1.77 -10.17
C PRO A 30 13.79 2.79 -9.41
N ALA A 31 14.11 4.08 -9.52
CA ALA A 31 13.34 5.14 -8.86
C ALA A 31 11.89 5.23 -9.37
N TYR A 32 11.69 5.04 -10.68
CA TYR A 32 10.34 5.01 -11.26
C TYR A 32 9.56 3.78 -10.80
N GLN A 33 10.21 2.61 -10.74
CA GLN A 33 9.60 1.39 -10.20
C GLN A 33 9.15 1.60 -8.75
N ASP A 34 10.01 2.15 -7.89
CA ASP A 34 9.67 2.44 -6.49
C ASP A 34 8.46 3.38 -6.37
N TYR A 35 8.37 4.40 -7.24
CA TYR A 35 7.22 5.31 -7.27
C TYR A 35 5.93 4.58 -7.68
N THR A 36 5.99 3.74 -8.71
CA THR A 36 4.82 2.96 -9.15
C THR A 36 4.35 1.96 -8.11
N VAL A 37 5.28 1.33 -7.37
CA VAL A 37 4.95 0.44 -6.26
C VAL A 37 4.26 1.23 -5.15
N ARG A 38 4.81 2.38 -4.73
CA ARG A 38 4.19 3.23 -3.70
C ARG A 38 2.78 3.69 -4.09
N ALA A 39 2.55 4.00 -5.36
CA ALA A 39 1.23 4.34 -5.86
C ALA A 39 0.24 3.17 -5.68
N GLN A 40 0.64 1.95 -6.02
CA GLN A 40 -0.17 0.75 -5.85
C GLN A 40 -0.43 0.40 -4.38
N VAL A 41 0.54 0.63 -3.50
CA VAL A 41 0.34 0.48 -2.04
C VAL A 41 -0.71 1.47 -1.53
N THR A 42 -0.71 2.69 -2.08
CA THR A 42 -1.72 3.71 -1.75
C THR A 42 -3.12 3.26 -2.20
N GLU A 43 -3.27 2.59 -3.35
CA GLU A 43 -4.55 1.97 -3.74
C GLU A 43 -5.02 0.94 -2.71
N GLY A 44 -4.09 0.12 -2.20
CA GLY A 44 -4.34 -0.81 -1.08
C GLY A 44 -4.83 -0.12 0.19
N ALA A 45 -4.19 1.00 0.56
CA ALA A 45 -4.60 1.82 1.71
C ALA A 45 -6.01 2.43 1.54
N VAL A 46 -6.37 2.82 0.31
CA VAL A 46 -7.72 3.30 -0.02
C VAL A 46 -8.74 2.17 0.09
N ALA A 47 -8.43 0.98 -0.43
CA ALA A 47 -9.31 -0.19 -0.27
C ALA A 47 -9.54 -0.56 1.21
N ALA A 48 -8.51 -0.41 2.06
CA ALA A 48 -8.63 -0.61 3.49
C ALA A 48 -9.62 0.37 4.17
N ALA A 49 -9.91 1.54 3.58
CA ALA A 49 -10.82 2.52 4.18
C ALA A 49 -12.24 1.98 4.39
N ALA A 50 -12.75 1.16 3.46
CA ALA A 50 -14.05 0.53 3.59
C ALA A 50 -14.06 -0.46 4.78
N LEU A 51 -13.02 -1.29 4.90
CA LEU A 51 -12.88 -2.24 6.00
C LEU A 51 -12.77 -1.53 7.35
N ARG A 52 -12.01 -0.44 7.42
CA ARG A 52 -11.90 0.40 8.63
C ARG A 52 -13.26 0.96 9.05
N THR A 53 -14.07 1.40 8.08
CA THR A 53 -15.42 1.88 8.35
C THR A 53 -16.29 0.77 8.94
N GLY A 54 -16.24 -0.44 8.35
CA GLY A 54 -16.96 -1.61 8.87
C GLY A 54 -16.52 -2.00 10.29
N VAL A 55 -15.23 -1.94 10.60
CA VAL A 55 -14.74 -2.15 11.99
C VAL A 55 -15.37 -1.15 12.95
N VAL A 56 -15.42 0.13 12.61
CA VAL A 56 -16.00 1.18 13.49
C VAL A 56 -17.51 0.97 13.66
N GLU A 57 -18.24 0.65 12.59
CA GLU A 57 -19.68 0.40 12.63
C GLU A 57 -20.01 -0.81 13.53
N MET A 58 -19.29 -1.91 13.34
CA MET A 58 -19.51 -3.14 14.09
C MET A 58 -19.09 -3.02 15.55
N PHE A 59 -18.00 -2.30 15.81
CA PHE A 59 -17.59 -1.95 17.17
C PHE A 59 -18.62 -1.04 17.87
N GLY A 60 -19.18 -0.06 17.16
CA GLY A 60 -20.22 0.81 17.71
C GLY A 60 -21.54 0.08 18.00
N THR A 61 -21.82 -1.00 17.28
CA THR A 61 -23.04 -1.80 17.46
C THR A 61 -22.93 -2.72 18.67
N ASP A 62 -21.87 -3.54 18.75
CA ASP A 62 -21.75 -4.63 19.73
C ASP A 62 -20.33 -4.78 20.32
N GLY A 63 -19.51 -3.72 20.30
CA GLY A 63 -18.14 -3.78 20.82
C GLY A 63 -17.27 -4.81 20.09
N LEU A 64 -16.40 -5.49 20.84
CA LEU A 64 -15.50 -6.51 20.31
C LEU A 64 -16.26 -7.72 19.72
N ALA A 65 -17.46 -8.03 20.22
CA ALA A 65 -18.28 -9.10 19.66
C ALA A 65 -18.74 -8.75 18.22
N GLY A 66 -19.03 -7.47 17.96
CA GLY A 66 -19.31 -6.97 16.62
C GLY A 66 -18.11 -7.13 15.68
N ILE A 67 -16.92 -6.73 16.13
CA ILE A 67 -15.67 -6.92 15.38
C ILE A 67 -15.45 -8.42 15.08
N GLY A 68 -15.69 -9.30 16.06
CA GLY A 68 -15.55 -10.74 15.89
C GLY A 68 -16.43 -11.30 14.75
N ARG A 69 -17.68 -10.83 14.62
CA ARG A 69 -18.55 -11.20 13.51
C ARG A 69 -18.03 -10.67 12.18
N TYR A 70 -17.65 -9.40 12.14
CA TYR A 70 -17.09 -8.78 10.93
C TYR A 70 -15.82 -9.48 10.44
N LYS A 71 -14.95 -9.87 11.37
CA LYS A 71 -13.76 -10.69 11.09
C LYS A 71 -14.13 -12.00 10.37
N THR A 72 -15.17 -12.70 10.83
CA THR A 72 -15.65 -13.92 10.18
C THR A 72 -16.22 -13.65 8.79
N GLU A 73 -16.99 -12.57 8.60
CA GLU A 73 -17.51 -12.17 7.29
C GLU A 73 -16.39 -11.90 6.30
N ILE A 74 -15.41 -11.07 6.70
CA ILE A 74 -14.24 -10.79 5.88
C ILE A 74 -13.46 -12.06 5.55
N ALA A 75 -13.24 -12.95 6.52
CA ALA A 75 -12.54 -14.21 6.26
C ALA A 75 -13.26 -15.12 5.24
N ASN A 76 -14.59 -15.07 5.19
CA ASN A 76 -15.39 -15.87 4.27
C ASN A 76 -15.53 -15.23 2.87
N ASP A 77 -15.37 -13.91 2.74
CA ASP A 77 -15.58 -13.18 1.48
C ASP A 77 -14.30 -12.65 0.81
N GLN A 78 -13.19 -13.39 0.94
CA GLN A 78 -11.90 -13.01 0.36
C GLN A 78 -11.96 -12.86 -1.17
N THR A 79 -12.86 -13.57 -1.85
CA THR A 79 -13.01 -13.49 -3.30
C THR A 79 -13.45 -12.11 -3.78
N ASN A 80 -14.30 -11.41 -3.02
CA ASN A 80 -14.75 -10.06 -3.35
C ASN A 80 -13.73 -8.97 -2.96
N ILE A 81 -12.78 -9.30 -2.07
CA ILE A 81 -11.72 -8.38 -1.62
C ILE A 81 -10.52 -8.42 -2.56
N LYS A 82 -10.27 -9.57 -3.20
CA LYS A 82 -9.15 -9.76 -4.12
C LYS A 82 -9.25 -8.84 -5.32
N THR A 83 -8.12 -8.23 -5.67
CA THR A 83 -7.95 -7.45 -6.91
C THR A 83 -6.71 -7.92 -7.65
N ASN A 84 -6.28 -7.18 -8.68
CA ASN A 84 -4.98 -7.40 -9.30
C ASN A 84 -3.78 -6.94 -8.42
N ARG A 85 -4.03 -6.30 -7.27
CA ARG A 85 -3.01 -5.81 -6.32
C ARG A 85 -3.18 -6.31 -4.90
N ILE A 86 -4.42 -6.65 -4.52
CA ILE A 86 -4.77 -7.11 -3.17
C ILE A 86 -5.03 -8.61 -3.24
N ASN A 87 -4.28 -9.39 -2.47
CA ASN A 87 -4.48 -10.83 -2.35
C ASN A 87 -5.54 -11.19 -1.30
N GLY A 88 -5.89 -10.26 -0.41
CA GLY A 88 -6.88 -10.48 0.62
C GLY A 88 -6.78 -9.46 1.74
N ALA A 89 -7.60 -9.64 2.76
CA ALA A 89 -7.57 -8.83 3.96
C ALA A 89 -7.97 -9.64 5.19
N THR A 90 -7.48 -9.23 6.37
CA THR A 90 -7.87 -9.82 7.64
C THR A 90 -8.22 -8.73 8.65
N ILE A 91 -9.09 -9.09 9.60
CA ILE A 91 -9.45 -8.25 10.74
C ILE A 91 -8.93 -8.97 12.00
N GLY A 92 -8.18 -8.25 12.83
CA GLY A 92 -7.73 -8.71 14.15
C GLY A 92 -8.86 -8.67 15.19
N ASP A 93 -8.65 -9.32 16.33
CA ASP A 93 -9.67 -9.40 17.38
C ASP A 93 -10.01 -8.03 18.00
N GLU A 94 -9.09 -7.07 17.91
CA GLU A 94 -9.28 -5.69 18.37
C GLU A 94 -9.48 -4.72 17.19
N GLY A 95 -9.82 -5.24 16.00
CA GLY A 95 -10.16 -4.43 14.83
C GLY A 95 -8.99 -4.04 13.93
N GLN A 96 -7.79 -4.59 14.14
CA GLN A 96 -6.66 -4.32 13.25
C GLN A 96 -6.98 -4.78 11.82
N VAL A 97 -7.02 -3.87 10.86
CA VAL A 97 -7.27 -4.18 9.45
C VAL A 97 -5.92 -4.43 8.77
N THR A 98 -5.72 -5.61 8.20
CA THR A 98 -4.47 -5.94 7.50
C THR A 98 -4.78 -6.29 6.05
N ILE A 99 -4.18 -5.58 5.10
CA ILE A 99 -4.29 -5.85 3.67
C ILE A 99 -3.05 -6.61 3.20
N ASP A 100 -3.28 -7.69 2.45
CA ASP A 100 -2.22 -8.43 1.76
C ASP A 100 -1.99 -7.85 0.36
N LEU A 101 -0.84 -7.21 0.16
CA LEU A 101 -0.42 -6.57 -1.09
C LEU A 101 0.60 -7.40 -1.88
N SER A 102 0.70 -8.70 -1.60
CA SER A 102 1.65 -9.61 -2.27
C SER A 102 1.46 -9.77 -3.78
N LEU A 103 0.37 -9.25 -4.36
CA LEU A 103 0.17 -9.21 -5.81
C LEU A 103 0.81 -7.99 -6.49
N ILE A 104 1.31 -7.02 -5.71
CA ILE A 104 2.05 -5.88 -6.25
C ILE A 104 3.40 -6.36 -6.81
N LYS A 105 3.59 -6.16 -8.10
CA LYS A 105 4.85 -6.51 -8.78
C LYS A 105 5.94 -5.52 -8.42
N GLY A 106 7.16 -6.02 -8.22
CA GLY A 106 8.32 -5.18 -7.85
C GLY A 106 8.58 -5.10 -6.36
N VAL A 107 7.86 -5.89 -5.55
CA VAL A 107 8.17 -6.12 -4.13
C VAL A 107 8.40 -7.62 -3.97
N ASP A 108 9.65 -8.00 -3.71
CA ASP A 108 10.16 -9.38 -3.88
C ASP A 108 10.14 -10.19 -2.57
N THR A 109 9.16 -10.00 -1.69
CA THR A 109 9.11 -10.73 -0.40
C THR A 109 7.90 -11.64 -0.23
N GLY A 110 6.84 -11.48 -1.02
CA GLY A 110 5.67 -12.37 -1.03
C GLY A 110 4.86 -12.35 0.27
N LYS A 111 5.06 -11.32 1.09
CA LYS A 111 4.40 -11.07 2.39
C LYS A 111 4.29 -9.56 2.64
N GLU A 112 3.86 -8.80 1.66
CA GLU A 112 3.71 -7.34 1.74
C GLU A 112 2.40 -6.99 2.44
N MET A 113 2.42 -6.98 3.77
CA MET A 113 1.24 -6.63 4.57
C MET A 113 1.27 -5.14 4.91
N LEU A 114 0.12 -4.49 4.79
CA LEU A 114 -0.13 -3.14 5.31
C LEU A 114 -1.23 -3.23 6.38
N GLN A 115 -0.88 -2.93 7.62
CA GLN A 115 -1.80 -2.99 8.75
C GLN A 115 -2.23 -1.59 9.19
N PHE A 116 -3.50 -1.44 9.53
CA PHE A 116 -4.08 -0.29 10.22
C PHE A 116 -4.61 -0.75 11.58
N VAL A 117 -4.13 -0.14 12.65
CA VAL A 117 -4.46 -0.46 14.04
C VAL A 117 -5.40 0.63 14.57
N PRO A 118 -6.65 0.29 14.93
CA PRO A 118 -7.54 1.24 15.58
C PRO A 118 -7.19 1.37 17.06
N THR A 119 -7.26 2.58 17.57
CA THR A 119 -7.06 2.89 18.99
C THR A 119 -8.07 3.92 19.46
N ILE A 120 -8.37 3.91 20.76
CA ILE A 120 -9.11 4.98 21.43
C ILE A 120 -8.21 5.53 22.52
N ASN A 121 -7.87 6.82 22.42
CA ASN A 121 -6.94 7.49 23.32
C ASN A 121 -5.60 6.71 23.46
N GLY A 122 -5.07 6.22 22.33
CA GLY A 122 -3.82 5.45 22.26
C GLY A 122 -3.89 4.01 22.81
N ASN A 123 -5.05 3.54 23.26
CA ASN A 123 -5.24 2.16 23.73
C ASN A 123 -5.93 1.31 22.66
N PRO A 124 -5.67 -0.01 22.61
CA PRO A 124 -6.43 -0.93 21.76
C PRO A 124 -7.94 -0.85 22.03
N LEU A 125 -8.75 -1.19 21.03
CA LEU A 125 -10.21 -1.24 21.22
C LEU A 125 -10.58 -2.27 22.30
N SER A 126 -11.52 -1.90 23.15
CA SER A 126 -12.07 -2.77 24.19
C SER A 126 -13.52 -2.40 24.49
N ASP A 127 -14.29 -3.33 25.06
CA ASP A 127 -15.66 -3.06 25.51
C ASP A 127 -15.74 -2.02 26.65
N THR A 128 -14.59 -1.60 27.18
CA THR A 128 -14.47 -0.60 28.24
C THR A 128 -14.14 0.81 27.73
N ASN A 129 -13.82 0.98 26.44
CA ASN A 129 -13.44 2.28 25.85
C ASN A 129 -14.32 2.73 24.68
N ILE A 130 -15.60 2.32 24.67
CA ILE A 130 -16.56 2.49 23.55
C ILE A 130 -17.01 3.93 23.22
N THR A 131 -16.64 4.95 24.01
CA THR A 131 -17.16 6.33 23.87
C THR A 131 -16.18 7.32 23.25
N GLY A 132 -14.96 6.89 22.89
CA GLY A 132 -13.93 7.76 22.33
C GLY A 132 -13.89 7.77 20.79
N SER A 133 -13.13 8.70 20.24
CA SER A 133 -12.84 8.73 18.80
C SER A 133 -11.86 7.62 18.43
N VAL A 134 -12.18 6.85 17.39
CA VAL A 134 -11.28 5.82 16.86
C VAL A 134 -10.22 6.48 15.98
N GLU A 135 -8.97 6.35 16.38
CA GLU A 135 -7.78 6.81 15.65
C GLU A 135 -7.09 5.61 14.99
N TRP A 136 -6.51 5.80 13.81
CA TRP A 136 -5.89 4.73 13.04
C TRP A 136 -4.39 4.99 12.85
N ASP A 137 -3.56 4.04 13.29
CA ASP A 137 -2.12 4.02 13.03
C ASP A 137 -1.79 2.91 12.02
N CYS A 138 -0.99 3.20 11.00
CA CYS A 138 -0.53 2.20 10.03
C CYS A 138 0.91 1.70 10.23
N LYS A 139 1.52 2.02 11.36
CA LYS A 139 2.87 1.60 11.78
C LYS A 139 2.85 0.38 12.70
N GLY A 140 1.74 -0.37 12.70
CA GLY A 140 1.58 -1.58 13.49
C GLY A 140 2.59 -2.68 13.13
N THR A 141 2.82 -3.60 14.06
CA THR A 141 3.77 -4.72 13.88
C THR A 141 3.37 -5.69 12.78
N GLY A 142 2.11 -5.66 12.32
CA GLY A 142 1.63 -6.41 11.16
C GLY A 142 1.96 -5.77 9.81
N THR A 143 2.50 -4.55 9.76
CA THR A 143 2.99 -3.93 8.51
C THR A 143 4.38 -4.48 8.21
N THR A 144 4.50 -5.26 7.14
CA THR A 144 5.76 -5.92 6.72
C THR A 144 6.32 -5.40 5.41
N ILE A 145 5.52 -4.67 4.64
CA ILE A 145 6.00 -4.01 3.43
C ILE A 145 7.10 -2.99 3.77
N GLU A 146 8.13 -2.91 2.92
CA GLU A 146 9.28 -2.04 3.18
C GLU A 146 8.89 -0.56 3.29
N LYS A 147 9.52 0.14 4.24
CA LYS A 147 9.24 1.55 4.55
C LYS A 147 9.32 2.50 3.35
N ARG A 148 10.15 2.22 2.35
CA ARG A 148 10.25 3.04 1.13
C ARG A 148 9.00 2.98 0.25
N PHE A 149 8.23 1.91 0.32
CA PHE A 149 6.99 1.73 -0.44
C PHE A 149 5.76 2.21 0.32
N LEU A 150 5.89 2.48 1.62
CA LEU A 150 4.80 3.01 2.43
C LEU A 150 4.40 4.43 1.98
N PRO A 151 3.09 4.74 2.03
CA PRO A 151 2.59 6.11 1.97
C PRO A 151 3.22 6.99 3.05
N ALA A 152 3.14 8.31 2.89
CA ALA A 152 3.85 9.23 3.79
C ALA A 152 3.32 9.16 5.23
N GLU A 153 2.02 8.94 5.38
CA GLU A 153 1.30 8.78 6.65
C GLU A 153 1.72 7.50 7.42
N CYS A 154 2.20 6.48 6.71
CA CYS A 154 2.62 5.20 7.30
C CYS A 154 4.13 5.06 7.48
N ARG A 155 4.92 6.10 7.17
CA ARG A 155 6.38 6.12 7.35
C ARG A 155 6.84 6.59 8.72
#